data_AF-A0A1J6WQW3-F1
#
_entry.id   AF-A0A1J6WQW3-F1
#
_cell.length_a   1.000
_cell.length_b   1.000
_cell.length_c   1.000
_cell.angle_alpha   90.00
_cell.angle_beta   90.00
_cell.angle_gamma   90.00
#
_symmetry.space_group_name_H-M   'P 1'
#
loop_
_entity.id
_entity.type
_entity.pdbx_description
1 polymer ?
#
loop_
_entity_poly.entity_id
_entity_poly.type
_entity_poly.pdbx_seq_one_letter_code
_entity_poly.pdbx_strand_id
1 'polypeptide(L)'
;MEGLIIAIIIGLVTTIFNRVKESTSEENRPKPKPISAGNPAPTYREEPRTKRKPLREKPVYTLQPQFEEKKKDIESKYAQLKKQESDYKEQSKMQRSKVNSIKDRKNSQYSIDFGNQDDIVKGFIFSEVFGPPRAKKPQHRK
;
A
#
# COMPACT_ATOMS: atom_id res chain seq x y z
N MET A 1 -20.87 26.93 10.43
CA MET A 1 -19.91 25.92 10.95
C MET A 1 -19.72 24.75 9.99
N GLU A 2 -20.77 24.28 9.32
CA GLU A 2 -20.72 23.13 8.40
C GLU A 2 -19.79 23.32 7.18
N GLY A 3 -19.79 24.50 6.54
CA GLY A 3 -18.91 24.79 5.40
C GLY A 3 -17.41 24.76 5.74
N LEU A 4 -17.05 25.07 6.99
CA LEU A 4 -15.66 25.05 7.46
C LEU A 4 -15.16 23.60 7.63
N ILE A 5 -16.05 22.70 8.09
CA ILE A 5 -15.78 21.27 8.18
C ILE A 5 -15.58 20.66 6.79
N ILE A 6 -16.42 21.04 5.81
CA ILE A 6 -16.31 20.55 4.43
C ILE A 6 -14.99 21.01 3.79
N ALA A 7 -14.57 22.27 4.01
CA ALA A 7 -13.30 22.78 3.49
C ALA A 7 -12.08 22.04 4.06
N ILE A 8 -12.09 21.69 5.35
CA ILE A 8 -11.02 20.91 5.99
C ILE A 8 -10.95 19.49 5.39
N ILE A 9 -12.09 18.84 5.18
CA ILE A 9 -12.16 17.49 4.59
C ILE A 9 -11.61 17.50 3.15
N ILE A 10 -12.04 18.47 2.33
CA ILE A 10 -11.55 18.61 0.96
C ILE A 10 -10.04 18.87 0.94
N GLY A 11 -9.52 19.71 1.86
CA GLY A 11 -8.08 19.95 1.98
C GLY A 11 -7.28 18.69 2.32
N LEU A 12 -7.77 17.86 3.26
CA LEU A 12 -7.12 16.61 3.63
C LEU A 12 -7.16 15.58 2.50
N VAL A 13 -8.28 15.43 1.81
CA VAL A 13 -8.41 14.50 0.68
C VAL A 13 -7.50 14.94 -0.47
N THR A 14 -7.47 16.23 -0.81
CA THR A 14 -6.65 16.78 -1.91
C THR A 14 -5.16 16.59 -1.64
N THR A 15 -4.69 16.82 -0.42
CA THR A 15 -3.27 16.62 -0.06
C THR A 15 -2.82 15.16 -0.15
N ILE A 16 -3.68 14.21 0.22
CA ILE A 16 -3.39 12.77 0.10
C ILE A 16 -3.35 12.35 -1.38
N PHE A 17 -4.32 12.76 -2.19
CA PHE A 17 -4.36 12.43 -3.62
C PHE A 17 -3.24 13.09 -4.42
N ASN A 18 -2.86 14.33 -4.11
CA ASN A 18 -1.77 15.01 -4.80
C ASN A 18 -0.42 14.34 -4.51
N ARG A 19 -0.20 13.89 -3.27
CA ARG A 19 1.01 13.16 -2.86
C ARG A 19 1.16 11.81 -3.57
N VAL A 20 0.07 11.10 -3.83
CA VAL A 20 0.08 9.82 -4.57
C VAL A 20 0.36 10.03 -6.07
N LYS A 21 -0.04 11.18 -6.64
CA LYS A 21 0.21 11.50 -8.05
C LYS A 21 1.66 11.93 -8.31
N GLU A 22 2.30 12.60 -7.35
CA GLU A 22 3.71 13.02 -7.45
C GLU A 22 4.70 11.84 -7.33
N SER A 23 4.37 10.79 -6.57
CA SER A 23 5.25 9.62 -6.43
C SER A 23 5.22 8.65 -7.62
N THR A 24 4.40 8.90 -8.65
CA THR A 24 4.16 7.94 -9.75
C THR A 24 4.27 8.57 -11.14
N SER A 25 4.93 9.72 -11.30
CA SER A 25 5.06 10.36 -12.61
C SER A 25 6.32 11.22 -12.75
N GLU A 26 7.48 10.59 -12.62
CA GLU A 26 8.74 11.13 -13.18
C GLU A 26 9.56 9.97 -13.77
N GLU A 27 8.97 9.21 -14.71
CA GLU A 27 9.75 8.52 -15.74
C GLU A 27 8.87 8.26 -16.98
N ASN A 28 9.32 8.74 -18.14
CA ASN A 28 8.73 8.56 -19.48
C ASN A 28 7.41 9.29 -19.79
N ARG A 29 7.51 10.57 -20.18
CA ARG A 29 6.58 11.18 -21.13
C ARG A 29 7.32 11.56 -22.42
N PRO A 30 6.98 10.99 -23.59
CA PRO A 30 7.48 11.49 -24.86
C PRO A 30 6.81 12.83 -25.19
N LYS A 31 7.62 13.82 -25.58
CA LYS A 31 7.20 15.17 -26.01
C LYS A 31 6.26 15.07 -27.23
N PRO A 32 5.18 15.86 -27.32
CA PRO A 32 4.36 15.88 -28.53
C PRO A 32 5.11 16.57 -29.67
N LYS A 33 5.17 15.93 -30.84
CA LYS A 33 5.70 16.54 -32.07
C LYS A 33 4.65 17.48 -32.68
N PRO A 34 5.06 18.60 -33.30
CA PRO A 34 4.13 19.51 -33.96
C PRO A 34 3.49 18.86 -35.19
N ILE A 35 2.21 19.16 -35.39
CA ILE A 35 1.37 18.70 -36.50
C ILE A 35 1.91 19.31 -37.79
N SER A 36 2.39 18.47 -38.71
CA SER A 36 2.69 18.85 -40.09
C SER A 36 1.52 18.42 -40.97
N ALA A 37 0.93 19.38 -41.68
CA ALA A 37 -0.09 19.15 -42.67
C ALA A 37 0.50 18.56 -43.96
N GLY A 38 -0.17 17.56 -44.53
CA GLY A 38 -0.03 17.18 -45.94
C GLY A 38 0.37 15.72 -46.21
N ASN A 39 -0.60 14.87 -46.56
CA ASN A 39 -0.69 14.17 -47.86
C ASN A 39 -1.84 13.13 -47.89
N PRO A 40 -2.43 12.85 -49.07
CA PRO A 40 -3.75 12.24 -49.21
C PRO A 40 -3.78 10.72 -48.97
N ALA A 41 -4.97 10.25 -48.58
CA ALA A 41 -5.26 8.88 -48.15
C ALA A 41 -4.95 7.81 -49.22
N PRO A 42 -4.40 6.64 -48.83
CA PRO A 42 -4.30 5.50 -49.74
C PRO A 42 -5.66 4.81 -49.88
N THR A 43 -6.08 4.64 -51.13
CA THR A 43 -7.25 3.90 -51.58
C THR A 43 -7.17 2.43 -51.12
N TYR A 44 -8.17 1.96 -50.37
CA TYR A 44 -8.27 0.55 -50.01
C TYR A 44 -8.64 -0.28 -51.25
N ARG A 45 -7.73 -1.15 -51.68
CA ARG A 45 -7.99 -2.22 -52.65
C ARG A 45 -8.61 -3.39 -51.89
N GLU A 46 -9.86 -3.73 -52.20
CA GLU A 46 -10.51 -4.93 -51.65
C GLU A 46 -9.86 -6.20 -52.22
N GLU A 47 -9.20 -6.96 -51.36
CA GLU A 47 -8.74 -8.33 -51.63
C GLU A 47 -9.91 -9.33 -51.48
N PRO A 48 -10.07 -10.31 -52.38
CA PRO A 48 -11.18 -11.26 -52.32
C PRO A 48 -11.04 -12.22 -51.13
N ARG A 49 -12.04 -12.22 -50.25
CA ARG A 49 -12.14 -13.08 -49.06
C ARG A 49 -12.04 -14.56 -49.44
N THR A 50 -10.92 -15.19 -49.09
CA THR A 50 -10.75 -16.64 -49.17
C THR A 50 -11.70 -17.33 -48.17
N LYS A 51 -12.40 -18.36 -48.66
CA LYS A 51 -13.43 -19.13 -47.96
C LYS A 51 -12.93 -19.64 -46.60
N ARG A 52 -13.63 -19.28 -45.52
CA ARG A 52 -13.41 -19.82 -44.17
C ARG A 52 -13.63 -21.34 -44.18
N LYS A 53 -12.63 -22.11 -43.76
CA LYS A 53 -12.77 -23.56 -43.50
C LYS A 53 -13.70 -23.75 -42.29
N PRO A 54 -14.61 -24.74 -42.29
CA PRO A 54 -15.48 -24.98 -41.15
C PRO A 54 -14.66 -25.41 -39.93
N LEU A 55 -14.96 -24.80 -38.78
CA LEU A 55 -14.42 -25.19 -37.48
C LEU A 55 -14.82 -26.64 -37.23
N ARG A 56 -13.83 -27.51 -37.06
CA ARG A 56 -14.04 -28.91 -36.70
C ARG A 56 -14.56 -28.94 -35.26
N GLU A 57 -15.85 -29.16 -35.08
CA GLU A 57 -16.46 -29.39 -33.76
C GLU A 57 -15.85 -30.67 -33.17
N LYS A 58 -15.14 -30.53 -32.04
CA LYS A 58 -14.59 -31.67 -31.31
C LYS A 58 -15.74 -32.37 -30.57
N PRO A 59 -15.79 -33.71 -30.54
CA PRO A 59 -16.88 -34.44 -29.92
C PRO A 59 -16.93 -34.20 -28.40
N VAL A 60 -18.09 -33.75 -27.92
CA VAL A 60 -18.44 -33.40 -26.52
C VAL A 60 -18.24 -34.57 -25.54
N TYR A 61 -18.16 -35.80 -26.04
CA TYR A 61 -18.10 -37.04 -25.25
C TYR A 61 -16.81 -37.25 -24.43
N THR A 62 -15.73 -36.49 -24.68
CA THR A 62 -14.46 -36.66 -23.95
C THR A 62 -14.27 -35.68 -22.78
N LEU A 63 -15.22 -34.76 -22.56
CA LEU A 63 -15.08 -33.69 -21.56
C LEU A 63 -15.44 -34.13 -20.14
N GLN A 64 -16.40 -35.05 -19.98
CA GLN A 64 -16.89 -35.48 -18.66
C GLN A 64 -15.80 -35.99 -17.70
N PRO A 65 -14.90 -36.92 -18.09
CA PRO A 65 -13.86 -37.40 -17.18
C PRO A 65 -12.83 -36.32 -16.84
N GLN A 66 -12.50 -35.41 -17.77
CA GLN A 66 -11.58 -34.31 -17.52
C GLN A 66 -12.14 -33.28 -16.53
N PHE A 67 -13.46 -33.07 -16.54
CA PHE A 67 -14.11 -32.19 -15.55
C PHE A 67 -14.08 -32.79 -14.15
N GLU A 68 -14.26 -34.11 -14.03
CA GLU A 68 -14.29 -34.79 -12.75
C GLU A 68 -12.90 -34.87 -12.09
N GLU A 69 -11.86 -35.11 -12.88
CA GLU A 69 -10.46 -35.02 -12.44
C GLU A 69 -10.12 -33.60 -11.96
N LYS A 70 -10.44 -32.57 -12.75
CA LYS A 70 -10.20 -31.17 -12.38
C LYS A 70 -10.96 -30.75 -11.13
N LYS A 71 -12.18 -31.26 -10.92
CA LYS A 71 -12.94 -30.99 -9.70
C LYS A 71 -12.23 -31.54 -8.46
N LYS A 72 -11.73 -32.78 -8.52
CA LYS A 72 -10.95 -33.39 -7.42
C LYS A 72 -9.66 -32.63 -7.14
N ASP A 73 -8.96 -32.18 -8.18
CA ASP A 73 -7.75 -31.35 -8.03
C ASP A 73 -8.06 -30.02 -7.34
N ILE A 74 -9.15 -29.36 -7.71
CA ILE A 74 -9.58 -28.10 -7.09
C ILE A 74 -9.98 -28.33 -5.62
N GLU A 75 -10.73 -29.40 -5.31
CA GLU A 75 -11.14 -29.72 -3.96
C GLU A 75 -9.94 -30.03 -3.04
N SER A 76 -8.97 -30.81 -3.54
CA SER A 76 -7.75 -31.11 -2.78
C SER A 76 -6.90 -29.85 -2.55
N LYS A 77 -6.75 -29.00 -3.57
CA LYS A 77 -6.04 -27.73 -3.45
C LYS A 77 -6.73 -26.77 -2.47
N TYR A 78 -8.07 -26.71 -2.51
CA TYR A 78 -8.85 -25.92 -1.58
C TYR A 78 -8.68 -26.40 -0.13
N ALA A 79 -8.69 -27.72 0.10
CA ALA A 79 -8.44 -28.30 1.41
C ALA A 79 -7.03 -27.97 1.94
N GLN A 80 -6.01 -27.98 1.06
CA GLN A 80 -4.65 -27.57 1.42
C GLN A 80 -4.55 -26.08 1.77
N LEU A 81 -5.16 -25.20 0.95
CA LEU A 81 -5.19 -23.76 1.20
C LEU A 81 -5.87 -23.44 2.53
N LYS A 82 -6.98 -24.12 2.83
CA LYS A 82 -7.72 -23.93 4.09
C LYS A 82 -6.89 -24.28 5.32
N LYS A 83 -6.06 -25.35 5.23
CA LYS A 83 -5.11 -25.71 6.30
C LYS A 83 -4.01 -24.66 6.46
N GLN A 84 -3.44 -24.18 5.35
CA GLN A 84 -2.44 -23.12 5.39
C GLN A 84 -3.01 -21.83 5.99
N GLU A 85 -4.24 -21.46 5.64
CA GLU A 85 -4.92 -20.28 6.17
C GLU A 85 -5.07 -20.35 7.70
N SER A 86 -5.46 -21.51 8.26
CA SER A 86 -5.54 -21.67 9.71
C SER A 86 -4.18 -21.50 10.38
N ASP A 87 -3.13 -22.09 9.82
CA ASP A 87 -1.78 -22.03 10.39
C ASP A 87 -1.25 -20.58 10.38
N TYR A 88 -1.41 -19.86 9.26
CA TYR A 88 -1.02 -18.46 9.16
C TYR A 88 -1.85 -17.56 10.08
N LYS A 89 -3.14 -17.85 10.25
CA LYS A 89 -4.02 -17.09 11.15
C LYS A 89 -3.60 -17.25 12.61
N GLU A 90 -3.24 -18.46 13.03
CA GLU A 90 -2.72 -18.70 14.38
C GLU A 90 -1.38 -17.99 14.60
N GLN A 91 -0.45 -18.10 13.65
CA GLN A 91 0.84 -17.40 13.71
C GLN A 91 0.65 -15.88 13.77
N SER A 92 -0.25 -15.31 12.96
CA SER A 92 -0.56 -13.89 12.98
C SER A 92 -1.16 -13.45 14.32
N LYS A 93 -2.06 -14.26 14.91
CA LYS A 93 -2.65 -14.00 16.23
C LYS A 93 -1.57 -13.99 17.32
N MET A 94 -0.65 -14.97 17.29
CA MET A 94 0.49 -15.02 18.21
C MET A 94 1.39 -13.79 18.07
N GLN A 95 1.74 -13.40 16.84
CA GLN A 95 2.56 -12.20 16.60
C GLN A 95 1.85 -10.92 17.07
N ARG A 96 0.55 -10.77 16.77
CA ARG A 96 -0.25 -9.64 17.26
C ARG A 96 -0.28 -9.57 18.78
N SER A 97 -0.44 -10.69 19.47
CA SER A 97 -0.43 -10.73 20.95
C SER A 97 0.92 -10.29 21.53
N LYS A 98 2.04 -10.70 20.91
CA LYS A 98 3.39 -10.26 21.31
C LYS A 98 3.55 -8.75 21.11
N VAL A 99 3.16 -8.22 19.96
CA VAL A 99 3.23 -6.78 19.67
C VAL A 99 2.37 -5.97 20.64
N ASN A 100 1.15 -6.42 20.93
CA ASN A 100 0.29 -5.75 21.90
C ASN A 100 0.94 -5.73 23.29
N SER A 101 1.49 -6.85 23.75
CA SER A 101 2.17 -6.90 25.05
C SER A 101 3.38 -5.94 25.15
N ILE A 102 4.09 -5.69 24.03
CA ILE A 102 5.19 -4.73 23.96
C ILE A 102 4.65 -3.29 23.97
N LYS A 103 3.56 -3.03 23.24
CA LYS A 103 2.91 -1.72 23.20
C LYS A 103 2.38 -1.32 24.58
N ASP A 104 1.77 -2.25 25.29
CA ASP A 104 1.22 -2.02 26.63
C ASP A 104 2.34 -1.74 27.64
N ARG A 105 3.47 -2.46 27.55
CA ARG A 105 4.67 -2.18 28.38
C ARG A 105 5.32 -0.83 28.08
N LYS A 106 5.39 -0.41 26.80
CA LYS A 106 5.96 0.90 26.44
C LYS A 106 5.12 2.06 26.96
N ASN A 107 3.79 1.94 26.95
CA ASN A 107 2.91 2.97 27.49
C ASN A 107 2.95 3.07 29.02
N SER A 108 3.27 1.98 29.73
CA SER A 108 3.31 2.00 31.20
C SER A 108 4.62 2.54 31.79
N GLN A 109 5.71 2.59 31.02
CA GLN A 109 7.04 2.80 31.60
C GLN A 109 7.45 4.28 31.69
N TYR A 110 6.95 5.15 30.80
CA TYR A 110 7.26 6.59 30.82
C TYR A 110 6.13 7.42 30.17
N SER A 111 4.94 7.46 30.79
CA SER A 111 3.94 8.46 30.43
C SER A 111 4.26 9.77 31.14
N ILE A 112 4.93 10.70 30.45
CA ILE A 112 5.09 12.07 30.95
C ILE A 112 3.80 12.81 30.60
N ASP A 113 3.05 13.24 31.62
CA ASP A 113 1.91 14.13 31.41
C ASP A 113 2.38 15.58 31.50
N PHE A 114 2.43 16.27 30.36
CA PHE A 114 2.79 17.69 30.30
C PHE A 114 1.72 18.62 30.89
N GLY A 115 0.56 18.11 31.29
CA GLY A 115 -0.43 18.83 32.10
C GLY A 115 -0.08 18.87 33.59
N ASN A 116 0.78 17.97 34.07
CA ASN A 116 1.20 17.91 35.47
C ASN A 116 2.51 18.69 35.67
N GLN A 117 2.49 19.70 36.54
CA GLN A 117 3.66 20.53 36.83
C GLN A 117 4.83 19.72 37.40
N ASP A 118 4.57 18.69 38.19
CA ASP A 118 5.61 17.85 38.79
C ASP A 118 6.41 17.08 37.74
N ASP A 119 5.76 16.64 36.67
CA ASP A 119 6.42 15.89 35.59
C ASP A 119 7.27 16.80 34.70
N ILE A 120 6.87 18.07 34.55
CA ILE A 120 7.69 19.11 33.90
C ILE A 120 8.95 19.37 34.73
N VAL A 121 8.82 19.52 36.05
CA VAL A 121 9.97 19.73 36.95
C VAL A 121 10.91 18.53 36.93
N LYS A 122 10.39 17.30 36.99
CA LYS A 122 11.20 16.08 36.83
C LYS A 122 11.91 16.05 35.48
N GLY A 123 11.24 16.44 34.40
CA GLY A 123 11.83 16.57 33.07
C GLY A 123 13.01 17.55 33.05
N PHE A 124 12.86 18.71 33.70
CA PHE A 124 13.93 19.68 33.86
C PHE A 124 15.12 19.11 34.64
N ILE A 125 14.88 18.44 35.77
CA ILE A 125 15.93 17.80 36.58
C ILE A 125 16.67 16.73 35.77
N PHE A 126 15.94 15.83 35.09
CA PHE A 126 16.55 14.80 34.25
C PHE A 126 17.36 15.40 33.10
N SER A 127 16.95 16.55 32.55
CA SER A 127 17.71 17.25 31.52
C SER A 127 19.05 17.80 32.02
N GLU A 128 19.16 18.15 33.31
CA GLU A 128 20.41 18.59 33.92
C GLU A 128 21.31 17.41 34.30
N VAL A 129 20.73 16.34 34.86
CA VAL A 129 21.48 15.15 35.30
C VAL A 129 22.02 14.34 34.13
N PHE A 130 21.20 14.13 33.09
CA PHE A 130 21.58 13.34 31.91
C PHE A 130 22.09 14.20 30.74
N GLY A 131 22.04 15.52 30.88
CA GLY A 131 22.62 16.45 29.91
C GLY A 131 24.15 16.49 29.98
N PRO A 132 24.82 16.97 28.92
CA PRO A 132 26.25 17.23 29.00
C PRO A 132 26.55 18.27 30.10
N PRO A 133 27.60 18.08 30.92
CA PRO A 133 27.86 18.93 32.08
C PRO A 133 28.07 20.38 31.66
N ARG A 134 27.20 21.28 32.14
CA ARG A 134 27.28 22.73 31.87
C ARG A 134 28.62 23.35 32.31
N ALA A 135 29.24 22.76 33.32
CA ALA A 135 30.56 23.16 33.84
C ALA A 135 31.71 23.02 32.82
N LYS A 136 31.56 22.20 31.77
CA LYS A 136 32.59 22.05 30.72
C LYS A 136 32.55 23.14 29.64
N LYS A 137 31.64 24.11 29.72
CA LYS A 137 31.64 25.25 28.81
C LYS A 137 32.72 26.24 29.25
N PRO A 138 33.77 26.48 28.44
CA PRO A 138 34.73 27.51 28.75
C PRO A 138 33.98 28.84 28.82
N GLN A 139 34.04 29.50 29.97
CA GLN A 139 33.58 30.87 30.12
C GLN A 139 34.53 31.74 29.27
N HIS A 140 34.17 32.01 28.02
CA HIS A 140 34.82 33.05 27.24
C HIS A 140 34.47 34.39 27.88
N ARG A 141 35.25 34.80 28.88
CA ARG A 141 35.29 36.19 29.32
C ARG A 141 35.81 37.01 28.14
N LYS A 142 34.97 37.91 27.62
CA LYS A 142 35.39 39.03 26.80
C LYS A 142 35.80 40.18 27.72
#